data_AF-A0A2S4JUY4-F1
#
_entry.id   AF-A0A2S4JUY4-F1
#
_cell.length_a   1.000
_cell.length_b   1.000
_cell.length_c   1.000
_cell.angle_alpha   90.00
_cell.angle_beta   90.00
_cell.angle_gamma   90.00
#
_symmetry.space_group_name_H-M   'P 1'
#
loop_
_entity.id
_entity.type
_entity.pdbx_description
1 polymer ?
#
loop_
_entity_poly.entity_id
_entity_poly.type
_entity_poly.pdbx_seq_one_letter_code
_entity_poly.pdbx_strand_id
1 'polypeptide(L)'
;MNTIAVALPDSPAVNVPAGTSVESALIQAGYVHTGESPVVAALVNNEVRALSYHVQINAEVVPILRDEPEGQRVYRRSLCYVLAIAASRVCRDQRLLVGHALGNAYFYSFDGGETEDGAASPEVLKALNEEFAAIVAADKPIERGVIAYTEALEFFRSRRMEDAALLVERHNYSEVPVYRCDDFMDLSHGPLVARTGLLQLYRIEPFHDGFLLVFPGSGAPREVQSEHRSEMLFQIYREYKRWGRILGISSTGQLNRLTEQGSVKEFIRVAEALHDKKIARIADDIHQGSDTGKVVLIAGPSSSGKTTFTKKLAVQLTVVGLVPVVISLDDYFVPREQTPKHPDGSYNFEHIEAIDIELLNQHLLALFAGEEIDLRTFNFKTGQPEYRGEKCSLPERGILVMEGIHGLNDALTPRIPRDRKYKVYVSALTQLNLDDHNRIATTDNRLIRRMVRDHQFRGHSAASTLEMWPSVRRGERQNIFPFQDSADATFNTALDYELGVLRNYAEPLLRQVKPTAPVYHEAVRLQTFLKNFTVIPQKLVPRESILREFIGESGFHY
;
A
#
# COMPACT_ATOMS: atom_id res chain seq x y z
N MET A 1 43.10 12.44 11.14
CA MET A 1 41.71 12.23 10.68
C MET A 1 40.95 11.62 11.83
N ASN A 2 39.73 12.08 12.12
CA ASN A 2 38.90 11.44 13.15
C ASN A 2 38.56 10.02 12.67
N THR A 3 38.69 9.02 13.54
CA THR A 3 38.37 7.61 13.23
C THR A 3 37.08 7.21 13.93
N ILE A 4 36.29 6.36 13.27
CA ILE A 4 35.05 5.81 13.79
C ILE A 4 35.11 4.28 13.77
N ALA A 5 34.42 3.65 14.71
CA ALA A 5 34.29 2.20 14.77
C ALA A 5 33.08 1.75 13.93
N VAL A 6 33.32 0.86 12.96
CA VAL A 6 32.29 0.25 12.11
C VAL A 6 32.27 -1.26 12.35
N ALA A 7 31.10 -1.83 12.62
CA ALA A 7 30.93 -3.27 12.82
C ALA A 7 29.92 -3.86 11.83
N LEU A 8 30.18 -5.07 11.35
CA LEU A 8 29.15 -5.95 10.77
C LEU A 8 28.44 -6.69 11.91
N PRO A 9 27.22 -7.22 11.69
CA PRO A 9 26.56 -8.09 12.66
C PRO A 9 27.49 -9.21 13.14
N ASP A 10 27.50 -9.42 14.46
CA ASP A 10 28.26 -10.47 15.14
C ASP A 10 29.77 -10.48 14.83
N SER A 11 30.32 -9.36 14.36
CA SER A 11 31.73 -9.22 13.96
C SER A 11 32.44 -8.13 14.79
N PRO A 12 33.76 -8.26 15.04
CA PRO A 12 34.53 -7.20 15.67
C PRO A 12 34.49 -5.90 14.86
N ALA A 13 34.44 -4.76 15.55
CA ALA A 13 34.49 -3.46 14.88
C ALA A 13 35.87 -3.18 14.27
N VAL A 14 35.89 -2.54 13.11
CA VAL A 14 37.09 -2.00 12.46
C VAL A 14 37.10 -0.47 12.55
N ASN A 15 38.28 0.12 12.67
CA ASN A 15 38.43 1.57 12.67
C ASN A 15 38.62 2.08 11.24
N VAL A 16 37.74 2.99 10.81
CA VAL A 16 37.81 3.64 9.50
C VAL A 16 37.81 5.17 9.67
N PRO A 17 38.31 5.96 8.71
CA PRO A 17 38.18 7.40 8.75
C PRO A 17 36.71 7.85 8.78
N ALA A 18 36.38 8.85 9.60
CA ALA A 18 35.07 9.50 9.54
C ALA A 18 34.83 10.08 8.13
N GLY A 19 33.64 9.86 7.59
CA GLY A 19 33.30 10.18 6.20
C GLY A 19 33.56 9.05 5.20
N THR A 20 33.99 7.86 5.63
CA THR A 20 34.07 6.69 4.74
C THR A 20 32.68 6.34 4.20
N SER A 21 32.58 6.03 2.89
CA SER A 21 31.30 5.61 2.30
C SER A 21 30.85 4.25 2.87
N VAL A 22 29.55 4.00 2.91
CA VAL A 22 28.98 2.72 3.36
C VAL A 22 29.57 1.55 2.58
N GLU A 23 29.72 1.69 1.26
CA GLU A 23 30.36 0.67 0.43
C GLU A 23 31.80 0.36 0.88
N SER A 24 32.61 1.39 1.07
CA SER A 24 34.00 1.23 1.53
C SER A 24 34.07 0.68 2.95
N ALA A 25 33.14 1.08 3.82
CA ALA A 25 33.06 0.63 5.20
C ALA A 25 32.71 -0.86 5.27
N LEU A 26 31.78 -1.34 4.44
CA LEU A 26 31.47 -2.78 4.31
C LEU A 26 32.72 -3.58 3.89
N ILE A 27 33.42 -3.12 2.85
CA ILE A 27 34.63 -3.79 2.35
C ILE A 27 35.73 -3.82 3.43
N GLN A 28 35.99 -2.70 4.10
CA GLN A 28 37.01 -2.60 5.16
C GLN A 28 36.65 -3.42 6.41
N ALA A 29 35.36 -3.58 6.70
CA ALA A 29 34.86 -4.46 7.75
C ALA A 29 34.90 -5.94 7.37
N GLY A 30 35.37 -6.29 6.17
CA GLY A 30 35.54 -7.67 5.73
C GLY A 30 34.29 -8.30 5.12
N TYR A 31 33.29 -7.51 4.73
CA TYR A 31 32.12 -8.05 4.04
C TYR A 31 32.50 -8.55 2.63
N VAL A 32 32.25 -9.82 2.38
CA VAL A 32 32.43 -10.45 1.06
C VAL A 32 31.07 -10.91 0.55
N HIS A 33 30.60 -10.31 -0.54
CA HIS A 33 29.36 -10.72 -1.17
C HIS A 33 29.57 -11.97 -2.03
N THR A 34 28.89 -13.07 -1.67
CA THR A 34 28.94 -14.35 -2.40
C THR A 34 27.58 -14.75 -3.00
N GLY A 35 26.56 -13.91 -2.81
CA GLY A 35 25.20 -14.16 -3.29
C GLY A 35 24.98 -13.78 -4.76
N GLU A 36 23.81 -14.13 -5.28
CA GLU A 36 23.41 -13.81 -6.65
C GLU A 36 22.76 -12.42 -6.79
N SER A 37 22.21 -11.92 -5.68
CA SER A 37 21.46 -10.68 -5.61
C SER A 37 22.37 -9.54 -5.15
N PRO A 38 22.57 -8.47 -5.93
CA PRO A 38 23.54 -7.45 -5.58
C PRO A 38 23.15 -6.70 -4.30
N VAL A 39 24.15 -6.23 -3.56
CA VAL A 39 23.94 -5.25 -2.48
C VAL A 39 23.52 -3.92 -3.10
N VAL A 40 22.41 -3.37 -2.65
CA VAL A 40 21.84 -2.12 -3.20
C VAL A 40 21.79 -0.98 -2.19
N ALA A 41 21.85 -1.31 -0.90
CA ALA A 41 21.81 -0.39 0.23
C ALA A 41 22.43 -1.04 1.47
N ALA A 42 22.44 -0.34 2.60
CA ALA A 42 22.74 -0.93 3.91
C ALA A 42 21.85 -0.31 4.99
N LEU A 43 21.61 -1.06 6.08
CA LEU A 43 21.21 -0.48 7.35
C LEU A 43 22.46 0.11 8.01
N VAL A 44 22.43 1.38 8.36
CA VAL A 44 23.45 2.05 9.16
C VAL A 44 22.78 2.48 10.46
N ASN A 45 23.10 1.83 11.58
CA ASN A 45 22.40 2.01 12.85
C ASN A 45 20.87 1.89 12.70
N ASN A 46 20.42 0.81 12.05
CA ASN A 46 19.01 0.54 11.72
C ASN A 46 18.30 1.58 10.84
N GLU A 47 19.02 2.42 10.09
CA GLU A 47 18.43 3.26 9.04
C GLU A 47 18.89 2.84 7.64
N VAL A 48 17.98 2.73 6.68
CA VAL A 48 18.35 2.41 5.30
C VAL A 48 19.11 3.60 4.69
N ARG A 49 20.33 3.34 4.23
CA ARG A 49 21.20 4.30 3.55
C ARG A 49 21.69 3.74 2.22
N ALA A 50 21.91 4.64 1.25
CA ALA A 50 22.56 4.29 0.00
C ALA A 50 24.02 3.89 0.25
N LEU A 51 24.60 3.07 -0.63
CA LEU A 51 26.00 2.66 -0.54
C LEU A 51 26.99 3.84 -0.64
N SER A 52 26.57 4.94 -1.26
CA SER A 52 27.31 6.21 -1.35
C SER A 52 27.19 7.10 -0.10
N TYR A 53 26.39 6.72 0.90
CA TYR A 53 26.26 7.49 2.14
C TYR A 53 27.58 7.50 2.92
N HIS A 54 27.96 8.64 3.50
CA HIS A 54 29.22 8.80 4.23
C HIS A 54 28.97 8.66 5.74
N VAL A 55 29.58 7.65 6.37
CA VAL A 55 29.40 7.34 7.79
C VAL A 55 30.20 8.32 8.66
N GLN A 56 29.53 9.03 9.58
CA GLN A 56 30.14 10.10 10.38
C GLN A 56 30.41 9.73 11.83
N ILE A 57 29.76 8.69 12.34
CA ILE A 57 29.81 8.24 13.72
C ILE A 57 29.99 6.72 13.77
N ASN A 58 30.28 6.19 14.95
CA ASN A 58 30.32 4.74 15.15
C ASN A 58 29.02 4.10 14.66
N ALA A 59 29.14 3.01 13.91
CA ALA A 59 27.99 2.43 13.25
C ALA A 59 28.06 0.90 13.16
N GLU A 60 26.93 0.27 13.39
CA GLU A 60 26.68 -1.05 12.85
C GLU A 60 26.16 -0.91 11.42
N VAL A 61 26.76 -1.66 10.49
CA VAL A 61 26.43 -1.63 9.06
C VAL A 61 26.01 -3.01 8.60
N VAL A 62 24.78 -3.15 8.13
CA VAL A 62 24.22 -4.40 7.63
C VAL A 62 23.90 -4.25 6.13
N PRO A 63 24.51 -5.03 5.23
CA PRO A 63 24.22 -4.94 3.80
C PRO A 63 22.79 -5.38 3.52
N ILE A 64 22.14 -4.71 2.57
CA ILE A 64 20.78 -5.03 2.10
C ILE A 64 20.86 -5.50 0.66
N LEU A 65 20.46 -6.73 0.41
CA LEU A 65 20.39 -7.32 -0.93
C LEU A 65 19.15 -6.86 -1.68
N ARG A 66 19.20 -6.83 -3.02
CA ARG A 66 18.11 -6.35 -3.88
C ARG A 66 16.78 -7.09 -3.67
N ASP A 67 16.83 -8.39 -3.38
CA ASP A 67 15.67 -9.29 -3.22
C ASP A 67 15.07 -9.30 -1.81
N GLU A 68 15.72 -8.63 -0.86
CA GLU A 68 15.16 -8.32 0.45
C GLU A 68 14.10 -7.21 0.37
N PRO A 69 13.11 -7.17 1.29
CA PRO A 69 12.02 -6.19 1.23
C PRO A 69 12.47 -4.74 1.08
N GLU A 70 13.47 -4.30 1.85
CA GLU A 70 13.98 -2.93 1.80
C GLU A 70 14.83 -2.68 0.55
N GLY A 71 15.63 -3.67 0.14
CA GLY A 71 16.38 -3.61 -1.13
C GLY A 71 15.46 -3.45 -2.33
N GLN A 72 14.31 -4.13 -2.33
CA GLN A 72 13.30 -3.99 -3.38
C GLN A 72 12.70 -2.59 -3.42
N ARG A 73 12.45 -1.95 -2.26
CA ARG A 73 11.94 -0.58 -2.24
C ARG A 73 12.96 0.39 -2.83
N VAL A 74 14.24 0.25 -2.46
CA VAL A 74 15.34 1.06 -3.02
C VAL A 74 15.46 0.84 -4.51
N TYR A 75 15.44 -0.42 -4.95
CA TYR A 75 15.55 -0.81 -6.35
C TYR A 75 14.41 -0.27 -7.20
N ARG A 76 13.16 -0.52 -6.79
CA ARG A 76 11.95 -0.07 -7.50
C ARG A 76 11.90 1.45 -7.61
N ARG A 77 12.22 2.17 -6.53
CA ARG A 77 12.27 3.64 -6.56
C ARG A 77 13.34 4.15 -7.52
N SER A 78 14.49 3.49 -7.55
CA SER A 78 15.58 3.85 -8.45
C SER A 78 15.26 3.54 -9.92
N LEU A 79 14.52 2.47 -10.21
CA LEU A 79 13.98 2.21 -11.54
C LEU A 79 13.01 3.32 -11.98
N CYS A 80 12.13 3.78 -11.09
CA CYS A 80 11.22 4.90 -11.38
C CYS A 80 12.01 6.19 -11.67
N TYR A 81 13.06 6.46 -10.89
CA TYR A 81 13.95 7.60 -11.10
C TYR A 81 14.65 7.54 -12.47
N VAL A 82 15.22 6.39 -12.86
CA VAL A 82 15.84 6.23 -14.19
C VAL A 82 14.81 6.32 -15.32
N LEU A 83 13.59 5.81 -15.11
CA LEU A 83 12.51 5.96 -16.08
C LEU A 83 12.16 7.44 -16.29
N ALA A 84 12.12 8.24 -15.23
CA ALA A 84 11.88 9.68 -15.31
C ALA A 84 13.00 10.40 -16.09
N ILE A 85 14.27 10.02 -15.88
CA ILE A 85 15.40 10.53 -16.69
C ILE A 85 15.18 10.18 -18.17
N ALA A 86 14.91 8.90 -18.48
CA ALA A 86 14.71 8.44 -19.85
C ALA A 86 13.54 9.17 -20.54
N ALA A 87 12.40 9.28 -19.85
CA ALA A 87 11.23 9.99 -20.35
C ALA A 87 11.50 11.48 -20.58
N SER A 88 12.26 12.14 -19.69
CA SER A 88 12.61 13.56 -19.87
C SER A 88 13.45 13.83 -21.12
N ARG A 89 14.20 12.83 -21.60
CA ARG A 89 15.05 12.92 -22.79
C ARG A 89 14.29 12.57 -24.06
N VAL A 90 13.45 11.54 -24.01
CA VAL A 90 12.67 11.02 -25.15
C VAL A 90 11.39 11.83 -25.40
N CYS A 91 10.65 12.17 -24.34
CA CYS A 91 9.32 12.78 -24.40
C CYS A 91 9.30 14.19 -23.80
N ARG A 92 10.09 15.13 -24.35
CA ARG A 92 10.34 16.46 -23.75
C ARG A 92 9.10 17.30 -23.48
N ASP A 93 8.04 17.11 -24.26
CA ASP A 93 6.80 17.90 -24.16
C ASP A 93 5.69 17.22 -23.35
N GLN A 94 5.90 15.97 -22.93
CA GLN A 94 4.90 15.17 -22.21
C GLN A 94 5.31 14.95 -20.75
N ARG A 95 4.33 14.98 -19.85
CA ARG A 95 4.55 14.61 -18.44
C ARG A 95 4.38 13.11 -18.28
N LEU A 96 5.37 12.44 -17.71
CA LEU A 96 5.30 11.04 -17.32
C LEU A 96 4.57 10.95 -15.97
N LEU A 97 3.48 10.21 -15.90
CA LEU A 97 2.69 10.07 -14.68
C LEU A 97 2.71 8.63 -14.21
N VAL A 98 3.21 8.41 -12.98
CA VAL A 98 3.10 7.12 -12.31
C VAL A 98 1.64 6.86 -11.89
N GLY A 99 1.18 5.64 -12.12
CA GLY A 99 -0.14 5.17 -11.72
C GLY A 99 -0.04 4.06 -10.68
N HIS A 100 -0.96 3.10 -10.80
CA HIS A 100 -1.11 2.03 -9.83
C HIS A 100 -0.05 0.94 -9.91
N ALA A 101 0.12 0.28 -8.76
CA ALA A 101 0.82 -0.98 -8.70
C ALA A 101 -0.09 -2.14 -9.14
N LEU A 102 0.36 -2.89 -10.13
CA LEU A 102 -0.23 -4.12 -10.62
C LEU A 102 0.77 -5.23 -10.31
N GLY A 103 0.64 -5.83 -9.12
CA GLY A 103 1.62 -6.79 -8.59
C GLY A 103 3.04 -6.20 -8.49
N ASN A 104 4.02 -6.76 -9.20
CA ASN A 104 5.38 -6.25 -9.34
C ASN A 104 5.60 -5.36 -10.57
N ALA A 105 4.56 -4.67 -11.04
CA ALA A 105 4.66 -3.63 -12.05
C ALA A 105 4.02 -2.32 -11.57
N TYR A 106 4.52 -1.19 -12.07
CA TYR A 106 3.83 0.09 -11.99
C TYR A 106 3.32 0.48 -13.37
N PHE A 107 2.05 0.85 -13.44
CA PHE A 107 1.46 1.47 -14.62
C PHE A 107 1.96 2.91 -14.75
N TYR A 108 2.28 3.31 -15.98
CA TYR A 108 2.64 4.67 -16.34
C TYR A 108 1.80 5.12 -17.52
N SER A 109 1.45 6.40 -17.52
CA SER A 109 0.78 7.07 -18.64
C SER A 109 1.42 8.43 -18.90
N PHE A 110 1.27 8.94 -20.11
CA PHE A 110 1.63 10.33 -20.42
C PHE A 110 0.41 11.24 -20.29
N ASP A 111 0.61 12.47 -19.84
CA ASP A 111 -0.45 13.47 -19.78
C ASP A 111 -1.03 13.72 -21.19
N GLY A 112 -2.36 13.80 -21.32
CA GLY A 112 -3.08 13.84 -22.60
C GLY A 112 -3.34 12.47 -23.29
N GLY A 113 -2.96 11.35 -22.67
CA GLY A 113 -3.04 9.98 -23.23
C GLY A 113 -4.43 9.39 -23.56
N GLU A 114 -5.50 10.18 -23.60
CA GLU A 114 -6.81 9.77 -24.15
C GLU A 114 -6.94 10.10 -25.66
N THR A 115 -5.90 10.69 -26.27
CA THR A 115 -5.86 11.01 -27.71
C THR A 115 -4.98 10.00 -28.46
N GLU A 116 -5.44 9.55 -29.64
CA GLU A 116 -4.79 8.51 -30.46
C GLU A 116 -3.34 8.85 -30.86
N ASP A 117 -2.98 10.14 -30.91
CA ASP A 117 -1.66 10.62 -31.35
C ASP A 117 -0.66 10.85 -30.19
N GLY A 118 -1.10 10.73 -28.92
CA GLY A 118 -0.31 11.08 -27.73
C GLY A 118 -0.13 9.96 -26.69
N ALA A 119 -0.63 8.77 -26.97
CA ALA A 119 -0.51 7.59 -26.10
C ALA A 119 0.89 6.95 -26.20
N ALA A 120 1.20 5.99 -25.31
CA ALA A 120 2.44 5.22 -25.30
C ALA A 120 2.64 4.40 -26.58
N SER A 121 2.99 5.07 -27.69
CA SER A 121 3.12 4.44 -29.00
C SER A 121 4.26 3.42 -28.99
N PRO A 122 4.21 2.40 -29.87
CA PRO A 122 5.30 1.43 -29.99
C PRO A 122 6.67 2.09 -30.22
N GLU A 123 6.73 3.18 -30.98
CA GLU A 123 7.95 3.93 -31.25
C GLU A 123 8.47 4.64 -30.00
N VAL A 124 7.59 5.29 -29.23
CA VAL A 124 7.94 5.94 -27.96
C VAL A 124 8.44 4.91 -26.96
N LEU A 125 7.76 3.78 -26.81
CA LEU A 125 8.17 2.71 -25.88
C LEU A 125 9.49 2.05 -26.30
N LYS A 126 9.75 1.94 -27.59
CA LYS A 126 11.05 1.46 -28.09
C LYS A 126 12.16 2.46 -27.74
N ALA A 127 11.98 3.73 -28.04
CA ALA A 127 12.95 4.78 -27.72
C ALA A 127 13.18 4.90 -26.20
N LEU A 128 12.13 4.77 -25.40
CA LEU A 128 12.19 4.79 -23.94
C LEU A 128 13.00 3.60 -23.39
N ASN A 129 12.79 2.40 -23.93
CA ASN A 129 13.58 1.21 -23.58
C ASN A 129 15.06 1.38 -23.95
N GLU A 130 15.36 1.89 -25.14
CA GLU A 130 16.73 2.13 -25.62
C GLU A 130 17.46 3.15 -24.73
N GLU A 131 16.80 4.27 -24.40
CA GLU A 131 17.36 5.31 -23.53
C GLU A 131 17.53 4.80 -22.09
N PHE A 132 16.56 4.07 -21.54
CA PHE A 132 16.70 3.45 -20.21
C PHE A 132 17.90 2.51 -20.17
N ALA A 133 18.04 1.64 -21.17
CA ALA A 133 19.17 0.72 -21.26
C ALA A 133 20.51 1.46 -21.39
N ALA A 134 20.56 2.55 -22.16
CA ALA A 134 21.75 3.39 -22.28
C ALA A 134 22.15 4.03 -20.95
N ILE A 135 21.19 4.54 -20.17
CA ILE A 135 21.44 5.12 -18.84
C ILE A 135 21.98 4.07 -17.86
N VAL A 136 21.41 2.86 -17.86
CA VAL A 136 21.89 1.75 -17.03
C VAL A 136 23.30 1.32 -17.46
N ALA A 137 23.55 1.17 -18.76
CA ALA A 137 24.86 0.77 -19.29
C ALA A 137 25.96 1.80 -19.01
N ALA A 138 25.62 3.08 -18.90
CA ALA A 138 26.58 4.14 -18.57
C ALA A 138 27.08 4.10 -17.11
N ASP A 139 26.44 3.32 -16.23
CA ASP A 139 26.80 3.12 -14.81
C ASP A 139 27.13 4.43 -14.05
N LYS A 140 26.27 5.43 -14.21
CA LYS A 140 26.49 6.77 -13.67
C LYS A 140 26.15 6.83 -12.17
N PRO A 141 26.88 7.64 -11.37
CA PRO A 141 26.54 7.84 -9.97
C PRO A 141 25.18 8.54 -9.82
N ILE A 142 24.43 8.16 -8.79
CA ILE A 142 23.23 8.86 -8.33
C ILE A 142 23.59 9.54 -7.01
N GLU A 143 23.72 10.85 -7.05
CA GLU A 143 24.19 11.65 -5.92
C GLU A 143 23.02 12.22 -5.14
N ARG A 144 23.07 12.12 -3.81
CA ARG A 144 22.14 12.83 -2.92
C ARG A 144 22.80 14.14 -2.48
N GLY A 145 22.19 15.26 -2.84
CA GLY A 145 22.65 16.60 -2.48
C GLY A 145 21.58 17.41 -1.75
N VAL A 146 21.92 18.66 -1.45
CA VAL A 146 20.98 19.69 -1.02
C VAL A 146 21.17 20.92 -1.91
N ILE A 147 20.07 21.57 -2.27
CA ILE A 147 20.06 22.83 -3.03
C ILE A 147 19.21 23.88 -2.30
N ALA A 148 19.37 25.15 -2.68
CA ALA A 148 18.59 26.22 -2.07
C ALA A 148 17.09 26.08 -2.40
N TYR A 149 16.23 26.46 -1.46
CA TYR A 149 14.77 26.45 -1.65
C TYR A 149 14.31 27.10 -2.97
N THR A 150 14.81 28.30 -3.28
CA THR A 150 14.45 29.04 -4.49
C THR A 150 14.93 28.36 -5.77
N GLU A 151 16.13 27.76 -5.72
CA GLU A 151 16.71 27.01 -6.85
C GLU A 151 15.89 25.74 -7.13
N ALA A 152 15.46 25.02 -6.09
CA ALA A 152 14.58 23.86 -6.24
C ALA A 152 13.25 24.23 -6.92
N LEU A 153 12.60 25.30 -6.47
CA LEU A 153 11.35 25.76 -7.07
C LEU A 153 11.51 26.18 -8.52
N GLU A 154 12.57 26.92 -8.84
CA GLU A 154 12.87 27.33 -10.22
C GLU A 154 13.13 26.11 -11.11
N PHE A 155 13.94 25.16 -10.63
CA PHE A 155 14.23 23.93 -11.35
C PHE A 155 12.95 23.15 -11.67
N PHE A 156 12.15 22.80 -10.67
CA PHE A 156 10.96 21.97 -10.89
C PHE A 156 9.92 22.65 -11.77
N ARG A 157 9.70 23.97 -11.60
CA ARG A 157 8.76 24.72 -12.45
C ARG A 157 9.24 24.84 -13.90
N SER A 158 10.53 25.12 -14.11
CA SER A 158 11.09 25.20 -15.47
C SER A 158 11.01 23.87 -16.22
N ARG A 159 10.97 22.75 -15.49
CA ARG A 159 10.81 21.38 -16.02
C ARG A 159 9.36 20.88 -16.03
N ARG A 160 8.37 21.75 -15.76
CA ARG A 160 6.93 21.40 -15.67
C ARG A 160 6.60 20.33 -14.61
N MET A 161 7.44 20.19 -13.58
CA MET A 161 7.24 19.31 -12.43
C MET A 161 6.53 20.06 -11.31
N GLU A 162 5.34 20.63 -11.59
CA GLU A 162 4.62 21.47 -10.62
C GLU A 162 4.31 20.71 -9.33
N ASP A 163 3.93 19.43 -9.41
CA ASP A 163 3.58 18.64 -8.23
C ASP A 163 4.77 18.45 -7.25
N ALA A 164 6.00 18.32 -7.77
CA ALA A 164 7.21 18.33 -6.94
C ALA A 164 7.45 19.72 -6.32
N ALA A 165 7.23 20.80 -7.07
CA ALA A 165 7.34 22.17 -6.55
C ALA A 165 6.36 22.40 -5.38
N LEU A 166 5.12 21.90 -5.48
CA LEU A 166 4.13 21.97 -4.40
C LEU A 166 4.59 21.26 -3.12
N LEU A 167 5.28 20.12 -3.25
CA LEU A 167 5.85 19.43 -2.08
C LEU A 167 6.97 20.27 -1.44
N VAL A 168 7.83 20.90 -2.24
CA VAL A 168 8.89 21.80 -1.75
C VAL A 168 8.29 22.99 -1.00
N GLU A 169 7.30 23.67 -1.60
CA GLU A 169 6.58 24.79 -0.96
C GLU A 169 6.01 24.39 0.40
N ARG A 170 5.48 23.17 0.48
CA ARG A 170 4.85 22.68 1.70
C ARG A 170 5.86 22.29 2.78
N HIS A 171 7.05 21.78 2.43
CA HIS A 171 8.09 21.47 3.43
C HIS A 171 8.76 22.72 4.00
N ASN A 172 8.87 23.80 3.23
CA ASN A 172 9.52 25.06 3.64
C ASN A 172 10.96 24.87 4.19
N TYR A 173 11.69 23.86 3.70
CA TYR A 173 13.08 23.66 4.09
C TYR A 173 13.98 24.68 3.39
N SER A 174 14.89 25.32 4.14
CA SER A 174 15.90 26.21 3.56
C SER A 174 16.85 25.47 2.61
N GLU A 175 17.10 24.19 2.92
CA GLU A 175 17.92 23.26 2.14
C GLU A 175 17.04 22.09 1.68
N VAL A 176 16.84 21.96 0.37
CA VAL A 176 15.97 20.94 -0.22
C VAL A 176 16.81 19.73 -0.63
N PRO A 177 16.57 18.55 -0.04
CA PRO A 177 17.28 17.34 -0.44
C PRO A 177 16.79 16.87 -1.81
N VAL A 178 17.73 16.68 -2.74
CA VAL A 178 17.47 16.21 -4.10
C VAL A 178 18.41 15.06 -4.46
N TYR A 179 17.96 14.20 -5.38
CA TYR A 179 18.83 13.26 -6.07
C TYR A 179 19.18 13.82 -7.43
N ARG A 180 20.45 13.67 -7.84
CA ARG A 180 20.98 14.16 -9.10
C ARG A 180 21.67 13.03 -9.85
N CYS A 181 21.40 12.97 -11.16
CA CYS A 181 22.16 12.15 -12.10
C CYS A 181 22.29 12.95 -13.40
N ASP A 182 23.52 13.28 -13.79
CA ASP A 182 23.82 14.27 -14.82
C ASP A 182 23.13 15.63 -14.54
N ASP A 183 22.26 16.06 -15.46
CA ASP A 183 21.48 17.29 -15.49
C ASP A 183 20.05 17.12 -14.95
N PHE A 184 19.67 15.89 -14.60
CA PHE A 184 18.35 15.59 -14.04
C PHE A 184 18.39 15.61 -12.51
N MET A 185 17.38 16.23 -11.91
CA MET A 185 17.15 16.23 -10.46
C MET A 185 15.71 15.87 -10.14
N ASP A 186 15.53 15.14 -9.03
CA ASP A 186 14.20 14.83 -8.53
C ASP A 186 14.16 14.69 -7.00
N LEU A 187 12.96 14.76 -6.45
CA LEU A 187 12.67 14.42 -5.07
C LEU A 187 12.59 12.90 -4.91
N SER A 188 12.96 12.42 -3.73
CA SER A 188 12.72 11.03 -3.34
C SER A 188 12.58 10.92 -1.83
N HIS A 189 11.62 10.10 -1.40
CA HIS A 189 11.27 9.91 0.01
C HIS A 189 12.02 8.74 0.67
N GLY A 190 13.09 8.26 0.03
CA GLY A 190 13.98 7.24 0.57
C GLY A 190 15.29 7.16 -0.21
N PRO A 191 16.21 6.26 0.18
CA PRO A 191 17.43 6.03 -0.56
C PRO A 191 17.15 5.50 -1.98
N LEU A 192 18.01 5.90 -2.91
CA LEU A 192 18.18 5.30 -4.23
C LEU A 192 19.46 4.45 -4.23
N VAL A 193 19.62 3.59 -5.24
CA VAL A 193 20.88 2.88 -5.49
C VAL A 193 22.00 3.89 -5.75
N ALA A 194 23.25 3.53 -5.46
CA ALA A 194 24.38 4.45 -5.60
C ALA A 194 24.72 4.79 -7.07
N ARG A 195 24.36 3.94 -8.03
CA ARG A 195 24.68 4.10 -9.45
C ARG A 195 23.69 3.35 -10.35
N THR A 196 23.51 3.85 -11.58
CA THR A 196 22.51 3.34 -12.53
C THR A 196 22.79 1.91 -13.00
N GLY A 197 24.04 1.46 -13.03
CA GLY A 197 24.42 0.14 -13.52
C GLY A 197 23.97 -1.03 -12.63
N LEU A 198 23.47 -0.76 -11.41
CA LEU A 198 22.84 -1.77 -10.57
C LEU A 198 21.43 -2.16 -11.08
N LEU A 199 20.81 -1.33 -11.93
CA LEU A 199 19.39 -1.44 -12.33
C LEU A 199 19.17 -2.31 -13.58
N GLN A 200 19.76 -3.50 -13.59
CA GLN A 200 19.78 -4.39 -14.76
C GLN A 200 18.51 -5.21 -14.99
N LEU A 201 17.70 -5.46 -13.95
CA LEU A 201 16.51 -6.31 -14.03
C LEU A 201 15.23 -5.48 -14.04
N TYR A 202 14.71 -5.22 -15.23
CA TYR A 202 13.42 -4.56 -15.45
C TYR A 202 12.84 -4.98 -16.81
N ARG A 203 11.56 -4.67 -17.04
CA ARG A 203 10.95 -4.64 -18.38
C ARG A 203 10.03 -3.43 -18.50
N ILE A 204 9.93 -2.88 -19.72
CA ILE A 204 8.94 -1.88 -20.09
C ILE A 204 8.03 -2.51 -21.15
N GLU A 205 6.77 -2.70 -20.82
CA GLU A 205 5.81 -3.41 -21.68
C GLU A 205 4.57 -2.54 -21.94
N PRO A 206 4.02 -2.53 -23.17
CA PRO A 206 2.77 -1.82 -23.46
C PRO A 206 1.60 -2.41 -22.66
N PHE A 207 0.71 -1.55 -22.18
CA PHE A 207 -0.50 -1.95 -21.45
C PHE A 207 -1.58 -0.88 -21.55
N HIS A 208 -2.70 -1.19 -22.21
CA HIS A 208 -3.80 -0.27 -22.47
C HIS A 208 -3.32 1.07 -23.08
N ASP A 209 -3.73 2.20 -22.51
CA ASP A 209 -3.37 3.57 -22.91
C ASP A 209 -1.99 4.03 -22.39
N GLY A 210 -1.21 3.11 -21.82
CA GLY A 210 0.09 3.39 -21.22
C GLY A 210 1.02 2.18 -21.30
N PHE A 211 1.83 2.01 -20.25
CA PHE A 211 2.80 0.93 -20.17
C PHE A 211 3.10 0.52 -18.74
N LEU A 212 3.73 -0.64 -18.58
CA LEU A 212 4.15 -1.21 -17.32
C LEU A 212 5.66 -1.13 -17.19
N LEU A 213 6.15 -0.58 -16.08
CA LEU A 213 7.50 -0.82 -15.59
C LEU A 213 7.47 -2.03 -14.66
N VAL A 214 7.92 -3.18 -15.15
CA VAL A 214 7.95 -4.45 -14.43
C VAL A 214 9.31 -4.66 -13.78
N PHE A 215 9.32 -5.10 -12.51
CA PHE A 215 10.51 -5.31 -11.71
C PHE A 215 10.46 -6.65 -10.97
N PRO A 216 11.60 -7.20 -10.48
CA PRO A 216 11.61 -8.50 -9.83
C PRO A 216 10.78 -8.54 -8.54
N GLY A 217 10.15 -9.70 -8.32
CA GLY A 217 9.42 -10.05 -7.09
C GLY A 217 10.35 -10.47 -5.95
N SER A 218 9.82 -10.54 -4.72
CA SER A 218 10.59 -10.98 -3.54
C SER A 218 11.01 -12.43 -3.67
N GLY A 219 12.28 -12.72 -3.40
CA GLY A 219 12.87 -14.06 -3.59
C GLY A 219 13.13 -14.44 -5.06
N ALA A 220 13.05 -13.49 -6.01
CA ALA A 220 13.41 -13.71 -7.42
C ALA A 220 14.75 -13.01 -7.75
N PRO A 221 15.91 -13.67 -7.51
CA PRO A 221 17.23 -13.05 -7.67
C PRO A 221 17.67 -12.90 -9.14
N ARG A 222 17.03 -13.57 -10.10
CA ARG A 222 17.53 -13.62 -11.49
C ARG A 222 16.56 -13.14 -12.55
N GLU A 223 15.27 -13.08 -12.24
CA GLU A 223 14.26 -12.91 -13.28
C GLU A 223 13.16 -11.96 -12.85
N VAL A 224 12.69 -11.17 -13.82
CA VAL A 224 11.42 -10.46 -13.74
C VAL A 224 10.35 -11.48 -14.14
N GLN A 225 9.45 -11.83 -13.24
CA GLN A 225 8.37 -12.77 -13.57
C GLN A 225 7.35 -12.10 -14.50
N SER A 226 6.65 -12.87 -15.33
CA SER A 226 5.50 -12.35 -16.08
C SER A 226 4.42 -11.96 -15.07
N GLU A 227 4.08 -10.68 -15.00
CA GLU A 227 3.14 -10.19 -14.00
C GLU A 227 1.70 -10.55 -14.39
N HIS A 228 0.86 -10.87 -13.40
CA HIS A 228 -0.57 -11.02 -13.63
C HIS A 228 -1.17 -9.66 -13.97
N ARG A 229 -1.54 -9.49 -15.25
CA ARG A 229 -2.25 -8.33 -15.78
C ARG A 229 -3.68 -8.33 -15.23
N SER A 230 -3.87 -7.82 -14.00
CA SER A 230 -5.20 -7.73 -13.39
C SER A 230 -5.98 -6.58 -14.03
N GLU A 231 -6.91 -6.95 -14.91
CA GLU A 231 -7.83 -6.03 -15.55
C GLU A 231 -8.71 -5.31 -14.52
N MET A 232 -9.10 -6.01 -13.45
CA MET A 232 -9.87 -5.45 -12.34
C MET A 232 -9.13 -4.29 -11.66
N LEU A 233 -7.86 -4.46 -11.30
CA LEU A 233 -7.07 -3.39 -10.67
C LEU A 233 -6.88 -2.19 -11.62
N PHE A 234 -6.79 -2.44 -12.92
CA PHE A 234 -6.72 -1.38 -13.93
C PHE A 234 -8.05 -0.62 -14.07
N GLN A 235 -9.20 -1.30 -14.00
CA GLN A 235 -10.50 -0.61 -14.01
C GLN A 235 -10.69 0.27 -12.76
N ILE A 236 -10.19 -0.16 -11.60
CA ILE A 236 -10.18 0.67 -10.39
C ILE A 236 -9.32 1.93 -10.62
N TYR A 237 -8.11 1.78 -11.18
CA TYR A 237 -7.28 2.93 -11.55
C TYR A 237 -8.03 3.95 -12.43
N ARG A 238 -8.69 3.48 -13.50
CA ARG A 238 -9.45 4.35 -14.41
C ARG A 238 -10.62 5.05 -13.73
N GLU A 239 -11.38 4.34 -12.89
CA GLU A 239 -12.47 4.92 -12.10
C GLU A 239 -11.95 6.06 -11.20
N TYR A 240 -10.80 5.87 -10.56
CA TYR A 240 -10.22 6.88 -9.70
C TYR A 240 -9.55 8.04 -10.42
N LYS A 241 -8.90 7.81 -11.57
CA LYS A 241 -8.42 8.91 -12.43
C LYS A 241 -9.59 9.84 -12.79
N ARG A 242 -10.78 9.28 -13.04
CA ARG A 242 -12.01 10.05 -13.25
C ARG A 242 -12.47 10.79 -11.98
N TRP A 243 -12.37 10.18 -10.80
CA TRP A 243 -12.71 10.84 -9.53
C TRP A 243 -11.74 11.97 -9.20
N GLY A 244 -10.44 11.81 -9.42
CA GLY A 244 -9.43 12.87 -9.27
C GLY A 244 -9.76 14.10 -10.12
N ARG A 245 -10.24 13.91 -11.36
CA ARG A 245 -10.74 15.01 -12.21
C ARG A 245 -11.96 15.72 -11.60
N ILE A 246 -12.89 14.98 -10.99
CA ILE A 246 -14.07 15.56 -10.30
C ILE A 246 -13.63 16.35 -9.06
N LEU A 247 -12.70 15.79 -8.29
CA LEU A 247 -12.20 16.37 -7.05
C LEU A 247 -11.20 17.52 -7.29
N GLY A 248 -10.70 17.66 -8.52
CA GLY A 248 -9.74 18.69 -8.90
C GLY A 248 -8.33 18.47 -8.35
N ILE A 249 -7.98 17.24 -7.96
CA ILE A 249 -6.62 16.90 -7.51
C ILE A 249 -6.09 15.62 -8.17
N SER A 250 -4.77 15.58 -8.32
CA SER A 250 -3.98 14.42 -8.76
C SER A 250 -2.75 14.17 -7.89
N SER A 251 -2.39 15.10 -7.00
CA SER A 251 -1.18 15.00 -6.17
C SER A 251 -1.39 15.46 -4.71
N THR A 252 -0.49 15.00 -3.85
CA THR A 252 -0.45 15.37 -2.44
C THR A 252 -0.20 16.87 -2.26
N GLY A 253 0.64 17.47 -3.11
CA GLY A 253 0.87 18.92 -3.12
C GLY A 253 -0.42 19.72 -3.31
N GLN A 254 -1.28 19.31 -4.23
CA GLN A 254 -2.56 19.98 -4.50
C GLN A 254 -3.54 19.82 -3.31
N LEU A 255 -3.62 18.63 -2.72
CA LEU A 255 -4.42 18.40 -1.51
C LEU A 255 -3.95 19.26 -0.33
N ASN A 256 -2.63 19.39 -0.14
CA ASN A 256 -2.06 20.23 0.92
C ASN A 256 -2.47 21.69 0.72
N ARG A 257 -2.34 22.20 -0.51
CA ARG A 257 -2.76 23.56 -0.86
C ARG A 257 -4.25 23.79 -0.60
N LEU A 258 -5.13 22.85 -0.97
CA LEU A 258 -6.57 22.91 -0.64
C LEU A 258 -6.82 22.96 0.87
N THR A 259 -6.01 22.24 1.66
CA THR A 259 -6.10 22.21 3.12
C THR A 259 -5.68 23.54 3.72
N GLU A 260 -4.56 24.10 3.28
CA GLU A 260 -4.02 25.38 3.74
C GLU A 260 -4.93 26.56 3.38
N GLN A 261 -5.62 26.48 2.24
CA GLN A 261 -6.63 27.46 1.81
C GLN A 261 -8.00 27.28 2.49
N GLY A 262 -8.16 26.30 3.37
CA GLY A 262 -9.40 26.06 4.12
C GLY A 262 -10.54 25.42 3.32
N SER A 263 -10.29 24.94 2.09
CA SER A 263 -11.30 24.36 1.19
C SER A 263 -11.42 22.83 1.29
N VAL A 264 -10.64 22.19 2.17
CA VAL A 264 -10.62 20.72 2.32
C VAL A 264 -11.95 20.13 2.82
N LYS A 265 -12.80 20.91 3.49
CA LYS A 265 -14.08 20.42 4.00
C LYS A 265 -15.03 20.03 2.86
N GLU A 266 -15.13 20.88 1.85
CA GLU A 266 -15.93 20.64 0.65
C GLU A 266 -15.35 19.47 -0.15
N PHE A 267 -14.03 19.38 -0.24
CA PHE A 267 -13.33 18.21 -0.81
C PHE A 267 -13.74 16.89 -0.12
N ILE A 268 -13.67 16.84 1.22
CA ILE A 268 -14.04 15.66 2.01
C ILE A 268 -15.49 15.24 1.73
N ARG A 269 -16.42 16.21 1.66
CA ARG A 269 -17.83 15.93 1.36
C ARG A 269 -18.02 15.26 0.01
N VAL A 270 -17.34 15.76 -1.03
CA VAL A 270 -17.45 15.18 -2.38
C VAL A 270 -16.80 13.80 -2.44
N ALA A 271 -15.62 13.61 -1.82
CA ALA A 271 -14.95 12.32 -1.75
C ALA A 271 -15.82 11.24 -1.07
N GLU A 272 -16.46 11.58 0.05
CA GLU A 272 -17.36 10.68 0.77
C GLU A 272 -18.64 10.39 -0.02
N ALA A 273 -19.22 11.39 -0.69
CA ALA A 273 -20.37 11.19 -1.56
C ALA A 273 -20.06 10.26 -2.75
N LEU A 274 -18.84 10.30 -3.30
CA LEU A 274 -18.40 9.38 -4.35
C LEU A 274 -18.31 7.93 -3.82
N HIS A 275 -17.81 7.74 -2.59
CA HIS A 275 -17.83 6.44 -1.92
C HIS A 275 -19.27 5.93 -1.74
N ASP A 276 -20.15 6.74 -1.17
CA ASP A 276 -21.55 6.36 -0.94
C ASP A 276 -22.25 6.01 -2.26
N LYS A 277 -22.01 6.78 -3.32
CA LYS A 277 -22.53 6.51 -4.66
C LYS A 277 -22.07 5.16 -5.22
N LYS A 278 -20.80 4.79 -5.00
CA LYS A 278 -20.28 3.49 -5.45
C LYS A 278 -20.85 2.34 -4.63
N ILE A 279 -21.01 2.50 -3.31
CA ILE A 279 -21.63 1.48 -2.46
C ILE A 279 -23.10 1.28 -2.85
N ALA A 280 -23.84 2.35 -3.12
CA ALA A 280 -25.22 2.27 -3.61
C ALA A 280 -25.31 1.48 -4.92
N ARG A 281 -24.42 1.74 -5.89
CA ARG A 281 -24.36 0.94 -7.13
C ARG A 281 -24.11 -0.54 -6.88
N ILE A 282 -23.18 -0.88 -5.97
CA ILE A 282 -22.94 -2.28 -5.61
C ILE A 282 -24.20 -2.92 -5.01
N ALA A 283 -24.97 -2.18 -4.19
CA ALA A 283 -26.25 -2.65 -3.67
C ALA A 283 -27.30 -2.83 -4.77
N ASP A 284 -27.37 -1.91 -5.74
CA ASP A 284 -28.24 -2.03 -6.92
C ASP A 284 -27.90 -3.28 -7.74
N ASP A 285 -26.61 -3.54 -7.98
CA ASP A 285 -26.11 -4.71 -8.73
C ASP A 285 -26.48 -6.02 -8.00
N ILE A 286 -26.32 -6.06 -6.67
CA ILE A 286 -26.71 -7.20 -5.83
C ILE A 286 -28.22 -7.46 -5.94
N HIS A 287 -29.03 -6.40 -5.84
CA HIS A 287 -30.49 -6.46 -5.89
C HIS A 287 -31.01 -6.94 -7.24
N GLN A 288 -30.45 -6.46 -8.35
CA GLN A 288 -30.89 -6.83 -9.70
C GLN A 288 -30.80 -8.32 -9.99
N GLY A 289 -29.86 -9.03 -9.38
CA GLY A 289 -29.79 -10.48 -9.55
C GLY A 289 -30.57 -11.29 -8.51
N SER A 290 -31.27 -10.67 -7.55
CA SER A 290 -31.77 -11.32 -6.33
C SER A 290 -33.18 -11.89 -6.48
N ASP A 291 -33.31 -13.07 -7.09
CA ASP A 291 -34.61 -13.76 -7.16
C ASP A 291 -34.90 -14.63 -5.92
N THR A 292 -33.89 -15.18 -5.22
CA THR A 292 -34.02 -15.88 -3.91
C THR A 292 -32.68 -15.98 -3.15
N GLY A 293 -32.66 -15.73 -1.83
CA GLY A 293 -31.65 -16.19 -0.86
C GLY A 293 -30.17 -16.12 -1.27
N LYS A 294 -29.59 -14.90 -1.26
CA LYS A 294 -28.19 -14.64 -1.62
C LYS A 294 -27.27 -14.45 -0.41
N VAL A 295 -26.00 -14.81 -0.57
CA VAL A 295 -24.91 -14.43 0.33
C VAL A 295 -23.94 -13.47 -0.37
N VAL A 296 -23.68 -12.33 0.26
CA VAL A 296 -22.63 -11.38 -0.11
C VAL A 296 -21.39 -11.71 0.70
N LEU A 297 -20.30 -12.06 0.03
CA LEU A 297 -19.03 -12.41 0.65
C LEU A 297 -18.02 -11.29 0.40
N ILE A 298 -17.58 -10.62 1.46
CA ILE A 298 -16.70 -9.47 1.41
C ILE A 298 -15.33 -9.91 1.90
N ALA A 299 -14.30 -9.77 1.05
CA ALA A 299 -12.93 -9.98 1.49
C ALA A 299 -12.03 -8.83 1.09
N GLY A 300 -10.94 -8.72 1.83
CA GLY A 300 -10.08 -7.58 1.77
C GLY A 300 -8.96 -7.72 2.78
N PRO A 301 -7.76 -7.21 2.45
CA PRO A 301 -6.60 -7.40 3.29
C PRO A 301 -6.69 -6.57 4.58
N SER A 302 -5.75 -6.75 5.51
CA SER A 302 -5.85 -6.12 6.83
C SER A 302 -5.93 -4.58 6.76
N SER A 303 -6.78 -3.96 7.58
CA SER A 303 -7.03 -2.51 7.54
C SER A 303 -7.53 -1.96 6.20
N SER A 304 -8.20 -2.79 5.40
CA SER A 304 -8.89 -2.33 4.19
C SER A 304 -10.24 -1.66 4.47
N GLY A 305 -10.77 -1.63 5.70
CA GLY A 305 -12.05 -1.01 6.01
C GLY A 305 -13.27 -1.87 5.71
N LYS A 306 -13.10 -3.21 5.72
CA LYS A 306 -14.17 -4.18 5.45
C LYS A 306 -15.36 -3.97 6.36
N THR A 307 -15.14 -3.93 7.67
CA THR A 307 -16.21 -3.90 8.65
C THR A 307 -17.09 -2.66 8.47
N THR A 308 -16.50 -1.48 8.22
CA THR A 308 -17.29 -0.27 7.92
C THR A 308 -17.95 -0.32 6.56
N PHE A 309 -17.25 -0.80 5.52
CA PHE A 309 -17.85 -1.02 4.20
C PHE A 309 -19.08 -1.93 4.29
N THR A 310 -19.00 -3.04 5.02
CA THR A 310 -20.09 -3.99 5.25
C THR A 310 -21.31 -3.29 5.88
N LYS A 311 -21.10 -2.46 6.91
CA LYS A 311 -22.18 -1.71 7.56
C LYS A 311 -22.81 -0.69 6.61
N LYS A 312 -22.00 0.03 5.83
CA LYS A 312 -22.51 0.97 4.81
C LYS A 312 -23.27 0.26 3.69
N LEU A 313 -22.77 -0.89 3.24
CA LEU A 313 -23.45 -1.71 2.23
C LEU A 313 -24.78 -2.23 2.76
N ALA A 314 -24.84 -2.68 4.02
CA ALA A 314 -26.09 -3.09 4.65
C ALA A 314 -27.14 -1.96 4.62
N VAL A 315 -26.75 -0.72 4.94
CA VAL A 315 -27.66 0.43 4.82
C VAL A 315 -28.20 0.57 3.39
N GLN A 316 -27.34 0.47 2.37
CA GLN A 316 -27.76 0.58 0.96
C GLN A 316 -28.61 -0.61 0.50
N LEU A 317 -28.34 -1.83 0.99
CA LEU A 317 -29.18 -3.00 0.75
C LEU A 317 -30.59 -2.81 1.32
N THR A 318 -30.71 -2.18 2.49
CA THR A 318 -32.01 -1.79 3.05
C THR A 318 -32.73 -0.76 2.18
N VAL A 319 -32.01 0.21 1.61
CA VAL A 319 -32.60 1.23 0.71
C VAL A 319 -33.22 0.59 -0.54
N VAL A 320 -32.61 -0.46 -1.10
CA VAL A 320 -33.16 -1.23 -2.24
C VAL A 320 -34.17 -2.30 -1.80
N GLY A 321 -34.57 -2.31 -0.52
CA GLY A 321 -35.63 -3.14 0.04
C GLY A 321 -35.20 -4.57 0.38
N LEU A 322 -33.91 -4.85 0.53
CA LEU A 322 -33.42 -6.12 1.09
C LEU A 322 -33.26 -5.99 2.61
N VAL A 323 -33.29 -7.11 3.33
CA VAL A 323 -33.06 -7.12 4.79
C VAL A 323 -31.69 -7.77 5.06
N PRO A 324 -30.62 -6.99 5.23
CA PRO A 324 -29.29 -7.54 5.43
C PRO A 324 -29.14 -8.16 6.82
N VAL A 325 -28.69 -9.41 6.86
CA VAL A 325 -28.23 -10.11 8.05
C VAL A 325 -26.70 -10.14 7.99
N VAL A 326 -26.03 -9.43 8.89
CA VAL A 326 -24.56 -9.32 8.88
C VAL A 326 -23.97 -10.32 9.85
N ILE A 327 -23.08 -11.19 9.36
CA ILE A 327 -22.36 -12.18 10.18
C ILE A 327 -20.85 -12.06 9.92
N SER A 328 -20.05 -11.89 10.97
CA SER A 328 -18.59 -11.86 10.83
C SER A 328 -18.05 -13.26 10.57
N LEU A 329 -17.14 -13.42 9.61
CA LEU A 329 -16.43 -14.70 9.44
C LEU A 329 -15.46 -14.96 10.59
N ASP A 330 -14.99 -13.91 11.28
CA ASP A 330 -14.14 -14.06 12.46
C ASP A 330 -14.88 -14.78 13.59
N ASP A 331 -16.21 -14.71 13.67
CA ASP A 331 -16.98 -15.46 14.66
C ASP A 331 -16.95 -16.98 14.41
N TYR A 332 -16.49 -17.39 13.22
CA TYR A 332 -16.31 -18.79 12.88
C TYR A 332 -14.89 -19.30 13.12
N PHE A 333 -13.99 -18.56 13.77
CA PHE A 333 -12.70 -19.12 14.18
C PHE A 333 -12.86 -20.38 15.06
N VAL A 334 -12.02 -21.39 14.81
CA VAL A 334 -11.88 -22.57 15.67
C VAL A 334 -11.20 -22.18 17.00
N PRO A 335 -11.35 -22.98 18.08
CA PRO A 335 -10.56 -22.79 19.30
C PRO A 335 -9.07 -22.61 19.00
N ARG A 336 -8.40 -21.72 19.74
CA ARG A 336 -6.99 -21.34 19.48
C ARG A 336 -6.07 -22.55 19.41
N GLU A 337 -6.31 -23.58 20.21
CA GLU A 337 -5.52 -24.81 20.25
C GLU A 337 -5.66 -25.66 18.98
N GLN A 338 -6.77 -25.50 18.26
CA GLN A 338 -7.09 -26.18 17.00
C GLN A 338 -6.66 -25.39 15.76
N THR A 339 -6.22 -24.14 15.94
CA THR A 339 -5.73 -23.32 14.83
C THR A 339 -4.50 -23.98 14.19
N PRO A 340 -4.45 -24.12 12.84
CA PRO A 340 -3.28 -24.64 12.14
C PRO A 340 -1.99 -23.91 12.54
N LYS A 341 -0.85 -24.60 12.47
CA LYS A 341 0.45 -24.03 12.82
C LYS A 341 1.32 -23.84 11.59
N HIS A 342 2.13 -22.78 11.60
CA HIS A 342 3.25 -22.60 10.69
C HIS A 342 4.33 -23.69 10.91
N PRO A 343 5.25 -23.88 9.95
CA PRO A 343 6.36 -24.83 10.11
C PRO A 343 7.26 -24.57 11.34
N ASP A 344 7.30 -23.33 11.83
CA ASP A 344 8.04 -22.93 13.05
C ASP A 344 7.27 -23.21 14.36
N GLY A 345 6.07 -23.78 14.28
CA GLY A 345 5.22 -24.12 15.41
C GLY A 345 4.31 -22.99 15.93
N SER A 346 4.43 -21.78 15.37
CA SER A 346 3.54 -20.67 15.70
C SER A 346 2.15 -20.83 15.06
N TYR A 347 1.10 -20.26 15.66
CA TYR A 347 -0.27 -20.37 15.11
C TYR A 347 -0.45 -19.54 13.84
N ASN A 348 -1.04 -20.15 12.81
CA ASN A 348 -1.39 -19.54 11.54
C ASN A 348 -2.88 -19.16 11.51
N PHE A 349 -3.21 -18.02 12.14
CA PHE A 349 -4.59 -17.49 12.19
C PHE A 349 -5.13 -17.05 10.83
N GLU A 350 -4.29 -16.98 9.80
CA GLU A 350 -4.69 -16.60 8.44
C GLU A 350 -4.96 -17.84 7.56
N HIS A 351 -4.80 -19.06 8.09
CA HIS A 351 -5.10 -20.29 7.34
C HIS A 351 -6.61 -20.48 7.20
N ILE A 352 -7.09 -21.00 6.07
CA ILE A 352 -8.53 -21.19 5.85
C ILE A 352 -9.18 -22.11 6.89
N GLU A 353 -8.45 -23.15 7.33
CA GLU A 353 -8.90 -24.08 8.38
C GLU A 353 -8.82 -23.49 9.80
N ALA A 354 -8.35 -22.24 9.96
CA ALA A 354 -8.61 -21.50 11.18
C ALA A 354 -10.10 -21.15 11.31
N ILE A 355 -10.86 -21.17 10.22
CA ILE A 355 -12.31 -21.06 10.22
C ILE A 355 -12.95 -22.45 10.27
N ASP A 356 -13.98 -22.58 11.10
CA ASP A 356 -14.84 -23.76 11.19
C ASP A 356 -15.76 -23.82 9.96
N ILE A 357 -15.18 -24.26 8.84
CA ILE A 357 -15.85 -24.32 7.52
C ILE A 357 -17.09 -25.22 7.59
N GLU A 358 -17.03 -26.31 8.35
CA GLU A 358 -18.15 -27.24 8.46
C GLU A 358 -19.34 -26.58 9.16
N LEU A 359 -19.14 -25.98 10.35
CA LEU A 359 -20.24 -25.26 11.03
C LEU A 359 -20.75 -24.09 10.19
N LEU A 360 -19.86 -23.33 9.55
CA LEU A 360 -20.25 -22.24 8.67
C LEU A 360 -21.22 -22.73 7.58
N ASN A 361 -20.88 -23.81 6.88
CA ASN A 361 -21.75 -24.31 5.81
C ASN A 361 -23.04 -24.94 6.34
N GLN A 362 -23.04 -25.54 7.54
CA GLN A 362 -24.27 -25.99 8.21
C GLN A 362 -25.20 -24.80 8.49
N HIS A 363 -24.66 -23.72 9.06
CA HIS A 363 -25.42 -22.50 9.33
C HIS A 363 -25.95 -21.83 8.05
N LEU A 364 -25.15 -21.75 7.00
CA LEU A 364 -25.57 -21.19 5.72
C LEU A 364 -26.74 -21.98 5.10
N LEU A 365 -26.67 -23.31 5.14
CA LEU A 365 -27.74 -24.15 4.61
C LEU A 365 -29.02 -24.05 5.43
N ALA A 366 -28.91 -24.03 6.77
CA ALA A 366 -30.05 -23.83 7.67
C ALA A 366 -30.73 -22.48 7.42
N LEU A 367 -29.96 -21.38 7.36
CA LEU A 367 -30.49 -20.05 7.07
C LEU A 367 -31.18 -19.99 5.70
N PHE A 368 -30.63 -20.62 4.67
CA PHE A 368 -31.25 -20.68 3.34
C PHE A 368 -32.47 -21.61 3.26
N ALA A 369 -32.63 -22.54 4.21
CA ALA A 369 -33.84 -23.32 4.39
C ALA A 369 -34.92 -22.59 5.22
N GLY A 370 -34.62 -21.38 5.73
CA GLY A 370 -35.51 -20.61 6.61
C GLY A 370 -35.49 -21.07 8.07
N GLU A 371 -34.49 -21.88 8.45
CA GLU A 371 -34.30 -22.35 9.81
C GLU A 371 -33.58 -21.29 10.68
N GLU A 372 -33.64 -21.48 11.99
CA GLU A 372 -32.99 -20.65 12.99
C GLU A 372 -31.65 -21.28 13.40
N ILE A 373 -30.60 -20.46 13.54
CA ILE A 373 -29.28 -20.86 14.02
C ILE A 373 -28.96 -20.15 15.35
N ASP A 374 -28.12 -20.78 16.16
CA ASP A 374 -27.51 -20.13 17.32
C ASP A 374 -26.28 -19.34 16.87
N LEU A 375 -26.29 -18.02 17.10
CA LEU A 375 -25.14 -17.18 16.81
C LEU A 375 -24.06 -17.39 17.87
N ARG A 376 -22.82 -17.46 17.40
CA ARG A 376 -21.63 -17.45 18.24
C ARG A 376 -20.82 -16.19 17.96
N THR A 377 -19.99 -15.82 18.93
CA THR A 377 -18.95 -14.81 18.76
C THR A 377 -17.60 -15.42 19.11
N PHE A 378 -16.51 -14.97 18.46
CA PHE A 378 -15.18 -15.45 18.83
C PHE A 378 -14.50 -14.50 19.81
N ASN A 379 -14.16 -14.99 21.01
CA ASN A 379 -13.45 -14.17 21.99
C ASN A 379 -11.94 -14.26 21.76
N PHE A 380 -11.38 -13.22 21.13
CA PHE A 380 -9.94 -13.14 20.85
C PHE A 380 -9.03 -13.16 22.08
N LYS A 381 -9.55 -12.83 23.28
CA LYS A 381 -8.75 -12.87 24.52
C LYS A 381 -8.59 -14.31 24.99
N THR A 382 -9.70 -15.03 25.17
CA THR A 382 -9.70 -16.45 25.60
C THR A 382 -9.29 -17.40 24.48
N GLY A 383 -9.49 -17.01 23.22
CA GLY A 383 -9.25 -17.84 22.05
C GLY A 383 -10.32 -18.91 21.84
N GLN A 384 -11.55 -18.67 22.31
CA GLN A 384 -12.64 -19.65 22.29
C GLN A 384 -13.92 -19.05 21.68
N PRO A 385 -14.76 -19.86 20.99
CA PRO A 385 -16.10 -19.46 20.61
C PRO A 385 -17.02 -19.36 21.83
N GLU A 386 -17.91 -18.36 21.83
CA GLU A 386 -18.88 -18.09 22.89
C GLU A 386 -20.30 -17.99 22.31
N TYR A 387 -21.25 -18.69 22.93
CA TYR A 387 -22.68 -18.58 22.63
C TYR A 387 -23.37 -17.76 23.71
N ARG A 388 -24.10 -16.71 23.30
CA ARG A 388 -24.81 -15.81 24.22
C ARG A 388 -26.33 -16.04 24.25
N GLY A 389 -26.79 -17.11 23.60
CA GLY A 389 -28.22 -17.40 23.40
C GLY A 389 -28.88 -16.53 22.35
N GLU A 390 -28.10 -15.77 21.58
CA GLU A 390 -28.57 -15.01 20.43
C GLU A 390 -28.87 -15.96 19.27
N LYS A 391 -30.00 -15.73 18.61
CA LYS A 391 -30.46 -16.56 17.52
C LYS A 391 -30.70 -15.74 16.26
N CYS A 392 -30.57 -16.38 15.11
CA CYS A 392 -30.71 -15.73 13.82
C CYS A 392 -31.46 -16.63 12.83
N SER A 393 -32.36 -16.02 12.07
CA SER A 393 -32.97 -16.62 10.88
C SER A 393 -32.90 -15.61 9.73
N LEU A 394 -32.98 -16.10 8.49
CA LEU A 394 -33.00 -15.23 7.32
C LEU A 394 -34.45 -14.80 7.04
N PRO A 395 -34.80 -13.50 7.16
CA PRO A 395 -36.18 -13.04 6.98
C PRO A 395 -36.63 -13.12 5.52
N GLU A 396 -37.92 -12.88 5.27
CA GLU A 396 -38.43 -12.67 3.92
C GLU A 396 -37.71 -11.47 3.28
N ARG A 397 -37.20 -11.62 2.04
CA ARG A 397 -36.25 -10.68 1.39
C ARG A 397 -34.91 -10.51 2.12
N GLY A 398 -34.57 -11.44 3.00
CA GLY A 398 -33.30 -11.48 3.71
C GLY A 398 -32.13 -11.73 2.77
N ILE A 399 -31.02 -11.04 3.02
CA ILE A 399 -29.74 -11.25 2.34
C ILE A 399 -28.64 -11.39 3.38
N LEU A 400 -27.82 -12.44 3.27
CA LEU A 400 -26.70 -12.63 4.18
C LEU A 400 -25.51 -11.80 3.70
N VAL A 401 -24.85 -11.09 4.60
CA VAL A 401 -23.63 -10.32 4.31
C VAL A 401 -22.55 -10.77 5.27
N MET A 402 -21.44 -11.29 4.73
CA MET A 402 -20.34 -11.81 5.52
C MET A 402 -19.03 -11.15 5.15
N GLU A 403 -18.19 -10.86 6.13
CA GLU A 403 -16.89 -10.24 5.92
C GLU A 403 -15.77 -11.00 6.62
N GLY A 404 -14.63 -11.11 5.95
CA GLY A 404 -13.41 -11.75 6.47
C GLY A 404 -12.38 -11.98 5.39
N ILE A 405 -11.17 -12.37 5.76
CA ILE A 405 -10.05 -12.50 4.80
C ILE A 405 -10.30 -13.57 3.72
N HIS A 406 -11.10 -14.61 4.02
CA HIS A 406 -11.35 -15.72 3.11
C HIS A 406 -12.61 -15.59 2.26
N GLY A 407 -13.35 -14.47 2.32
CA GLY A 407 -14.65 -14.33 1.65
C GLY A 407 -14.62 -14.58 0.12
N LEU A 408 -13.48 -14.40 -0.54
CA LEU A 408 -13.34 -14.67 -1.98
C LEU A 408 -12.96 -16.12 -2.30
N ASN A 409 -12.51 -16.90 -1.32
CA ASN A 409 -12.06 -18.27 -1.51
C ASN A 409 -13.26 -19.22 -1.55
N ASP A 410 -13.45 -19.95 -2.65
CA ASP A 410 -14.56 -20.89 -2.81
C ASP A 410 -14.53 -22.05 -1.82
N ALA A 411 -13.35 -22.41 -1.30
CA ALA A 411 -13.20 -23.43 -0.27
C ALA A 411 -13.82 -23.02 1.09
N LEU A 412 -14.15 -21.74 1.29
CA LEU A 412 -14.87 -21.27 2.48
C LEU A 412 -16.34 -21.73 2.46
N THR A 413 -16.96 -21.79 1.27
CA THR A 413 -18.40 -22.04 1.10
C THR A 413 -18.65 -23.12 0.04
N PRO A 414 -18.05 -24.32 0.15
CA PRO A 414 -18.12 -25.34 -0.89
C PRO A 414 -19.54 -25.90 -1.09
N ARG A 415 -20.40 -25.80 -0.06
CA ARG A 415 -21.79 -26.31 -0.13
C ARG A 415 -22.78 -25.29 -0.69
N ILE A 416 -22.33 -24.06 -0.97
CA ILE A 416 -23.16 -22.99 -1.53
C ILE A 416 -22.89 -22.84 -3.04
N PRO A 417 -23.92 -22.91 -3.90
CA PRO A 417 -23.80 -22.68 -5.34
C PRO A 417 -23.26 -21.28 -5.69
N ARG A 418 -22.51 -21.15 -6.80
CA ARG A 418 -21.87 -19.88 -7.23
C ARG A 418 -22.87 -18.77 -7.57
N ASP A 419 -24.01 -19.12 -8.14
CA ASP A 419 -25.13 -18.23 -8.49
C ASP A 419 -25.84 -17.62 -7.26
N ARG A 420 -25.67 -18.24 -6.08
CA ARG A 420 -26.11 -17.68 -4.79
C ARG A 420 -25.07 -16.79 -4.11
N LYS A 421 -23.85 -16.70 -4.64
CA LYS A 421 -22.75 -15.91 -4.08
C LYS A 421 -22.59 -14.60 -4.85
N TYR A 422 -22.41 -13.51 -4.12
CA TYR A 422 -21.92 -12.24 -4.65
C TYR A 422 -20.64 -11.85 -3.91
N LYS A 423 -19.51 -11.84 -4.61
CA LYS A 423 -18.19 -11.63 -4.04
C LYS A 423 -17.76 -10.17 -4.20
N VAL A 424 -17.37 -9.53 -3.11
CA VAL A 424 -16.87 -8.14 -3.12
C VAL A 424 -15.44 -8.09 -2.63
N TYR A 425 -14.52 -7.59 -3.46
CA TYR A 425 -13.16 -7.29 -3.06
C TYR A 425 -13.04 -5.85 -2.56
N VAL A 426 -12.52 -5.69 -1.34
CA VAL A 426 -12.39 -4.40 -0.66
C VAL A 426 -10.93 -4.13 -0.33
N SER A 427 -10.35 -3.04 -0.84
CA SER A 427 -8.93 -2.72 -0.62
C SER A 427 -8.68 -1.22 -0.56
N ALA A 428 -7.68 -0.77 0.19
CA ALA A 428 -7.33 0.65 0.30
C ALA A 428 -6.27 1.02 -0.76
N LEU A 429 -6.67 1.01 -2.03
CA LEU A 429 -5.81 1.28 -3.18
C LEU A 429 -5.57 2.80 -3.29
N THR A 430 -4.55 3.30 -2.59
CA THR A 430 -4.21 4.74 -2.61
C THR A 430 -3.85 5.19 -4.03
N GLN A 431 -4.49 6.27 -4.47
CA GLN A 431 -4.42 6.77 -5.84
C GLN A 431 -3.56 8.02 -5.95
N LEU A 432 -3.70 8.88 -4.94
CA LEU A 432 -2.93 10.09 -4.85
C LEU A 432 -1.44 9.75 -4.90
N ASN A 433 -0.70 10.45 -5.75
CA ASN A 433 0.76 10.38 -5.73
C ASN A 433 1.32 11.51 -4.87
N LEU A 434 2.59 11.39 -4.48
CA LEU A 434 3.31 12.52 -3.89
C LEU A 434 3.60 13.55 -4.98
N ASP A 435 4.13 13.10 -6.11
CA ASP A 435 4.37 13.84 -7.34
C ASP A 435 4.25 12.90 -8.57
N ASP A 436 4.68 13.37 -9.74
CA ASP A 436 4.60 12.65 -11.03
C ASP A 436 5.34 11.30 -11.05
N HIS A 437 6.37 11.12 -10.21
CA HIS A 437 7.27 9.95 -10.24
C HIS A 437 7.26 9.16 -8.92
N ASN A 438 6.72 9.73 -7.84
CA ASN A 438 6.70 9.15 -6.50
C ASN A 438 5.28 8.75 -6.09
N ARG A 439 4.92 7.48 -6.31
CA ARG A 439 3.60 6.95 -5.91
C ARG A 439 3.48 6.63 -4.43
N ILE A 440 2.29 6.82 -3.85
CA ILE A 440 2.00 6.35 -2.49
C ILE A 440 1.77 4.84 -2.49
N ALA A 441 2.41 4.12 -1.55
CA ALA A 441 2.20 2.68 -1.45
C ALA A 441 0.90 2.36 -0.73
N THR A 442 0.00 1.62 -1.37
CA THR A 442 -1.20 1.01 -0.73
C THR A 442 -0.84 0.27 0.56
N THR A 443 0.30 -0.42 0.57
CA THR A 443 0.79 -1.12 1.76
C THR A 443 1.11 -0.19 2.92
N ASP A 444 1.66 0.99 2.64
CA ASP A 444 2.01 1.96 3.67
C ASP A 444 0.76 2.63 4.23
N ASN A 445 -0.20 3.00 3.38
CA ASN A 445 -1.49 3.53 3.85
C ASN A 445 -2.18 2.54 4.79
N ARG A 446 -2.25 1.26 4.40
CA ARG A 446 -2.84 0.21 5.24
C ARG A 446 -2.06 -0.07 6.52
N LEU A 447 -0.73 -0.02 6.48
CA LEU A 447 0.11 -0.12 7.67
C LEU A 447 -0.15 1.04 8.63
N ILE A 448 -0.29 2.26 8.13
CA ILE A 448 -0.62 3.44 8.94
C ILE A 448 -2.02 3.30 9.55
N ARG A 449 -3.03 2.94 8.75
CA ARG A 449 -4.38 2.61 9.26
C ARG A 449 -4.33 1.57 10.37
N ARG A 450 -3.56 0.48 10.17
CA ARG A 450 -3.39 -0.59 11.15
C ARG A 450 -2.74 -0.07 12.43
N MET A 451 -1.66 0.68 12.32
CA MET A 451 -0.92 1.23 13.47
C MET A 451 -1.81 2.11 14.34
N VAL A 452 -2.59 2.99 13.71
CA VAL A 452 -3.51 3.89 14.43
C VAL A 452 -4.60 3.08 15.14
N ARG A 453 -5.26 2.15 14.43
CA ARG A 453 -6.31 1.30 15.03
C ARG A 453 -5.78 0.40 16.14
N ASP A 454 -4.66 -0.28 15.91
CA ASP A 454 -4.09 -1.24 16.86
C ASP A 454 -3.64 -0.53 18.13
N HIS A 455 -3.12 0.70 18.03
CA HIS A 455 -2.84 1.53 19.19
C HIS A 455 -4.11 1.94 19.94
N GLN A 456 -5.11 2.47 19.22
CA GLN A 456 -6.30 3.03 19.85
C GLN A 456 -7.22 1.97 20.49
N PHE A 457 -7.37 0.81 19.85
CA PHE A 457 -8.40 -0.16 20.23
C PHE A 457 -7.85 -1.50 20.70
N ARG A 458 -6.55 -1.78 20.49
CA ARG A 458 -5.94 -3.09 20.78
C ARG A 458 -4.71 -3.02 21.69
N GLY A 459 -4.25 -1.83 22.07
CA GLY A 459 -3.13 -1.65 23.00
C GLY A 459 -1.75 -2.00 22.45
N HIS A 460 -1.59 -2.12 21.12
CA HIS A 460 -0.28 -2.36 20.52
C HIS A 460 0.53 -1.07 20.36
N SER A 461 1.85 -1.18 20.50
CA SER A 461 2.79 -0.09 20.14
C SER A 461 3.06 -0.09 18.63
N ALA A 462 3.54 1.05 18.09
CA ALA A 462 3.97 1.12 16.70
C ALA A 462 5.04 0.08 16.36
N ALA A 463 6.01 -0.15 17.25
CA ALA A 463 7.05 -1.16 17.05
C ALA A 463 6.45 -2.57 16.88
N SER A 464 5.53 -2.97 17.77
CA SER A 464 4.86 -4.26 17.69
C SER A 464 4.05 -4.43 16.39
N THR A 465 3.35 -3.38 15.94
CA THR A 465 2.65 -3.42 14.65
C THR A 465 3.61 -3.56 13.46
N LEU A 466 4.75 -2.84 13.48
CA LEU A 466 5.77 -2.92 12.43
C LEU A 466 6.41 -4.31 12.37
N GLU A 467 6.72 -4.91 13.52
CA GLU A 467 7.29 -6.26 13.62
C GLU A 467 6.34 -7.33 13.09
N MET A 468 5.04 -7.19 13.33
CA MET A 468 4.02 -8.14 12.87
C MET A 468 3.70 -8.00 11.37
N TRP A 469 3.92 -6.82 10.80
CA TRP A 469 3.46 -6.49 9.44
C TRP A 469 3.93 -7.45 8.34
N PRO A 470 5.19 -7.94 8.30
CA PRO A 470 5.61 -8.92 7.33
C PRO A 470 4.78 -10.20 7.35
N SER A 471 4.37 -10.67 8.54
CA SER A 471 3.53 -11.86 8.68
C SER A 471 2.13 -11.65 8.11
N VAL A 472 1.51 -10.51 8.44
CA VAL A 472 0.21 -10.10 7.89
C VAL A 472 0.26 -10.06 6.37
N ARG A 473 1.32 -9.46 5.80
CA ARG A 473 1.51 -9.37 4.35
C ARG A 473 1.69 -10.74 3.67
N ARG A 474 2.29 -11.72 4.36
CA ARG A 474 2.36 -13.10 3.85
C ARG A 474 0.97 -13.74 3.81
N GLY A 475 0.19 -13.63 4.87
CA GLY A 475 -1.19 -14.14 4.93
C GLY A 475 -2.04 -13.58 3.79
N GLU A 476 -1.95 -12.27 3.52
CA GLU A 476 -2.69 -11.63 2.43
C GLU A 476 -2.33 -12.16 1.03
N ARG A 477 -1.02 -12.40 0.79
CA ARG A 477 -0.52 -12.93 -0.47
C ARG A 477 -0.96 -14.37 -0.72
N GLN A 478 -1.20 -15.14 0.33
CA GLN A 478 -1.61 -16.54 0.23
C GLN A 478 -3.12 -16.68 0.15
N ASN A 479 -3.86 -15.87 0.92
CA ASN A 479 -5.27 -16.14 1.20
C ASN A 479 -6.26 -15.16 0.54
N ILE A 480 -5.78 -14.04 0.00
CA ILE A 480 -6.65 -12.96 -0.53
C ILE A 480 -6.33 -12.66 -1.99
N PHE A 481 -5.09 -12.26 -2.29
CA PHE A 481 -4.72 -11.81 -3.63
C PHE A 481 -4.89 -12.89 -4.72
N PRO A 482 -4.67 -14.19 -4.48
CA PRO A 482 -4.94 -15.22 -5.48
C PRO A 482 -6.41 -15.32 -5.90
N PHE A 483 -7.34 -14.81 -5.08
CA PHE A 483 -8.79 -14.91 -5.31
C PHE A 483 -9.42 -13.59 -5.73
N GLN A 484 -8.66 -12.49 -5.80
CA GLN A 484 -9.21 -11.14 -6.00
C GLN A 484 -9.93 -10.97 -7.34
N ASP A 485 -9.44 -11.61 -8.40
CA ASP A 485 -10.02 -11.53 -9.75
C ASP A 485 -11.31 -12.38 -9.88
N SER A 486 -11.70 -13.13 -8.84
CA SER A 486 -12.98 -13.85 -8.78
C SER A 486 -14.14 -13.01 -8.23
N ALA A 487 -13.88 -11.77 -7.82
CA ALA A 487 -14.88 -10.87 -7.26
C ALA A 487 -15.87 -10.37 -8.33
N ASP A 488 -17.15 -10.29 -7.97
CA ASP A 488 -18.22 -9.71 -8.79
C ASP A 488 -18.18 -8.18 -8.77
N ALA A 489 -17.74 -7.60 -7.66
CA ALA A 489 -17.53 -6.17 -7.53
C ALA A 489 -16.27 -5.85 -6.73
N THR A 490 -15.76 -4.65 -6.94
CA THR A 490 -14.64 -4.11 -6.18
C THR A 490 -14.97 -2.75 -5.59
N PHE A 491 -14.49 -2.52 -4.38
CA PHE A 491 -14.60 -1.24 -3.71
C PHE A 491 -13.24 -0.82 -3.17
N ASN A 492 -12.76 0.32 -3.65
CA ASN A 492 -11.57 0.92 -3.08
C ASN A 492 -11.96 1.81 -1.90
N THR A 493 -11.38 1.56 -0.73
CA THR A 493 -11.69 2.30 0.49
C THR A 493 -10.73 3.45 0.77
N ALA A 494 -9.71 3.63 -0.06
CA ALA A 494 -8.77 4.74 0.10
C ALA A 494 -9.50 6.07 -0.07
N LEU A 495 -9.25 6.99 0.85
CA LEU A 495 -9.78 8.36 0.83
C LEU A 495 -8.57 9.28 0.71
N ASP A 496 -8.50 10.13 -0.31
CA ASP A 496 -7.28 10.89 -0.60
C ASP A 496 -6.83 11.81 0.56
N TYR A 497 -7.77 12.27 1.39
CA TYR A 497 -7.48 13.10 2.56
C TYR A 497 -7.01 12.31 3.80
N GLU A 498 -7.10 10.99 3.80
CA GLU A 498 -6.96 10.19 5.03
C GLU A 498 -5.57 10.26 5.64
N LEU A 499 -4.52 10.36 4.83
CA LEU A 499 -3.14 10.41 5.33
C LEU A 499 -2.88 11.71 6.08
N GLY A 500 -3.53 12.82 5.68
CA GLY A 500 -3.51 14.07 6.42
C GLY A 500 -4.19 13.97 7.79
N VAL A 501 -5.23 13.14 7.91
CA VAL A 501 -5.91 12.86 9.19
C VAL A 501 -5.10 11.89 10.05
N LEU A 502 -4.69 10.75 9.47
CA LEU A 502 -3.95 9.69 10.14
C LEU A 502 -2.60 10.16 10.67
N ARG A 503 -1.98 11.17 10.01
CA ARG A 503 -0.74 11.81 10.49
C ARG A 503 -0.84 12.26 11.95
N ASN A 504 -1.98 12.81 12.38
CA ASN A 504 -2.20 13.24 13.78
C ASN A 504 -1.93 12.15 14.81
N TYR A 505 -2.23 10.90 14.43
CA TYR A 505 -2.13 9.74 15.31
C TYR A 505 -0.82 9.00 15.09
N ALA A 506 -0.45 8.76 13.82
CA ALA A 506 0.68 7.93 13.48
C ALA A 506 2.04 8.59 13.79
N GLU A 507 2.18 9.90 13.57
CA GLU A 507 3.46 10.60 13.77
C GLU A 507 3.96 10.52 15.24
N PRO A 508 3.13 10.78 16.27
CA PRO A 508 3.52 10.58 17.66
C PRO A 508 3.90 9.13 18.01
N LEU A 509 3.25 8.14 17.39
CA LEU A 509 3.52 6.72 17.65
C LEU A 509 4.85 6.28 17.05
N LEU A 510 5.13 6.68 15.81
CA LEU A 510 6.37 6.35 15.12
C LEU A 510 7.60 6.94 15.83
N ARG A 511 7.48 8.14 16.42
CA ARG A 511 8.55 8.78 17.22
C ARG A 511 8.93 8.02 18.49
N GLN A 512 8.09 7.10 18.96
CA GLN A 512 8.40 6.27 20.13
C GLN A 512 9.35 5.13 19.81
N VAL A 513 9.45 4.71 18.54
CA VAL A 513 10.36 3.65 18.09
C VAL A 513 11.80 4.14 18.20
N LYS A 514 12.63 3.42 18.97
CA LYS A 514 14.02 3.82 19.27
C LYS A 514 14.99 3.35 18.18
N PRO A 515 16.12 4.05 17.96
CA PRO A 515 17.16 3.63 17.01
C PRO A 515 17.70 2.22 17.22
N THR A 516 17.64 1.70 18.45
CA THR A 516 18.06 0.34 18.79
C THR A 516 17.06 -0.74 18.36
N ALA A 517 15.84 -0.37 17.96
CA ALA A 517 14.84 -1.34 17.51
C ALA A 517 15.12 -1.77 16.06
N PRO A 518 15.05 -3.07 15.72
CA PRO A 518 15.27 -3.56 14.35
C PRO A 518 14.34 -2.90 13.32
N VAL A 519 13.11 -2.57 13.72
CA VAL A 519 12.09 -1.90 12.88
C VAL A 519 12.23 -0.38 12.81
N TYR A 520 13.30 0.19 13.35
CA TYR A 520 13.52 1.64 13.35
C TYR A 520 13.53 2.23 11.93
N HIS A 521 14.12 1.52 10.96
CA HIS A 521 14.14 1.95 9.55
C HIS A 521 12.73 2.20 9.00
N GLU A 522 11.78 1.30 9.25
CA GLU A 522 10.39 1.48 8.82
C GLU A 522 9.74 2.67 9.52
N ALA A 523 10.04 2.88 10.81
CA ALA A 523 9.51 4.00 11.56
C ALA A 523 10.01 5.36 11.02
N VAL A 524 11.30 5.47 10.71
CA VAL A 524 11.91 6.68 10.11
C VAL A 524 11.37 6.91 8.70
N ARG A 525 11.23 5.85 7.91
CA ARG A 525 10.68 5.91 6.55
C ARG A 525 9.25 6.41 6.55
N LEU A 526 8.38 5.84 7.39
CA LEU A 526 6.97 6.26 7.50
C LEU A 526 6.84 7.69 8.05
N GLN A 527 7.69 8.11 8.98
CA GLN A 527 7.74 9.51 9.42
C GLN A 527 8.12 10.46 8.28
N THR A 528 9.16 10.12 7.51
CA THR A 528 9.61 10.90 6.35
C THR A 528 8.53 10.97 5.28
N PHE A 529 7.78 9.89 5.08
CA PHE A 529 6.64 9.84 4.18
C PHE A 529 5.46 10.71 4.67
N LEU A 530 5.03 10.54 5.92
CA LEU A 530 3.92 11.30 6.53
C LEU A 530 4.22 12.79 6.60
N LYS A 531 5.50 13.13 6.70
CA LYS A 531 5.97 14.51 6.57
C LYS A 531 5.60 15.13 5.24
N ASN A 532 5.02 14.49 4.22
CA ASN A 532 4.54 15.17 3.01
C ASN A 532 3.08 15.66 3.08
N PHE A 533 2.31 15.30 4.12
CA PHE A 533 0.88 15.61 4.20
C PHE A 533 0.62 16.74 5.18
N THR A 534 -0.21 17.71 4.83
CA THR A 534 -0.72 18.71 5.76
C THR A 534 -1.73 18.05 6.71
N VAL A 535 -1.68 18.45 7.98
CA VAL A 535 -2.55 17.87 9.01
C VAL A 535 -3.99 18.28 8.75
N ILE A 536 -4.90 17.30 8.73
CA ILE A 536 -6.34 17.52 8.61
C ILE A 536 -7.01 17.15 9.94
N PRO A 537 -7.76 18.08 10.58
CA PRO A 537 -8.42 17.80 11.86
C PRO A 537 -9.46 16.68 11.76
N GLN A 538 -9.48 15.74 12.71
CA GLN A 538 -10.43 14.62 12.74
C GLN A 538 -11.90 15.04 12.70
N LYS A 539 -12.23 16.23 13.24
CA LYS A 539 -13.60 16.78 13.27
C LYS A 539 -14.20 17.02 11.88
N LEU A 540 -13.37 17.08 10.83
CA LEU A 540 -13.84 17.23 9.45
C LEU A 540 -14.26 15.89 8.82
N VAL A 541 -13.87 14.76 9.42
CA VAL A 541 -14.22 13.42 8.94
C VAL A 541 -15.68 13.11 9.29
N PRO A 542 -16.54 12.73 8.33
CA PRO A 542 -17.91 12.33 8.64
C PRO A 542 -17.97 11.14 9.60
N ARG A 543 -19.08 11.01 10.35
CA ARG A 543 -19.27 9.92 11.32
C ARG A 543 -19.42 8.55 10.65
N GLU A 544 -19.95 8.52 9.43
CA GLU A 544 -20.11 7.29 8.63
C GLU A 544 -18.94 7.07 7.65
N SER A 545 -17.83 7.79 7.81
CA SER A 545 -16.63 7.57 7.02
C SER A 545 -16.02 6.21 7.33
N ILE A 546 -15.50 5.52 6.32
CA ILE A 546 -14.70 4.29 6.52
C ILE A 546 -13.47 4.57 7.39
N LEU A 547 -12.96 5.81 7.37
CA LEU A 547 -11.81 6.18 8.19
C LEU A 547 -12.10 6.09 9.70
N ARG A 548 -13.38 6.17 10.11
CA ARG A 548 -13.80 6.10 11.52
C ARG A 548 -13.56 4.74 12.16
N GLU A 549 -13.39 3.68 11.36
CA GLU A 549 -12.91 2.37 11.82
C GLU A 549 -11.55 2.46 12.51
N PHE A 550 -10.69 3.37 12.02
CA PHE A 550 -9.30 3.48 12.45
C PHE A 550 -9.11 4.59 13.47
N ILE A 551 -9.83 5.70 13.32
CA ILE A 551 -9.65 6.90 14.14
C ILE A 551 -10.65 7.05 15.29
N GLY A 552 -11.77 6.30 15.30
CA GLY A 552 -12.81 6.38 16.33
C GLY A 552 -13.91 7.41 16.06
N GLU A 553 -14.87 7.54 16.99
CA GLU A 553 -16.08 8.40 16.92
C GLU A 553 -17.02 8.07 15.73
N SER A 554 -17.07 6.80 15.35
CA SER A 554 -17.98 6.32 14.30
C SER A 554 -19.46 6.54 14.65
N GLY A 555 -20.28 6.67 13.61
CA GLY A 555 -21.74 6.56 13.72
C GLY A 555 -22.22 5.11 13.84
N PHE A 556 -21.44 4.17 13.31
CA PHE A 556 -21.66 2.73 13.49
C PHE A 556 -21.10 2.19 14.82
N HIS A 557 -21.79 1.18 15.36
CA HIS A 557 -21.30 0.33 16.45
C HIS A 557 -20.50 -0.84 15.87
N TYR A 558 -19.29 -1.11 16.39
CA TYR A 558 -18.41 -2.19 15.92
C TYR A 558 -18.43 -3.39 16.85
#